data_AF-A0A6P0XQL6-F1
#
_entry.id   AF-A0A6P0XQL6-F1
#
_cell.length_a   1.000
_cell.length_b   1.000
_cell.length_c   1.000
_cell.angle_alpha   90.00
_cell.angle_beta   90.00
_cell.angle_gamma   90.00
#
_symmetry.space_group_name_H-M   'P 1'
#
loop_
_entity.id
_entity.type
_entity.pdbx_description
1 polymer ?
#
loop_
_entity_poly.entity_id
_entity_poly.type
_entity_poly.pdbx_seq_one_letter_code
_entity_poly.pdbx_strand_id
1 'polypeptide(L)'
;MKSILLLFGLSFLLVIFILPTTRASTTNIPANPQQIISATEIDDSYEKLIDGLEKREGMFTIYRDEETGKTLMEVQPEQLNKNFLSVITLESGIGEAGLISGLPMGDFIFQLRQHQERIQFVVP
;
A
#
# COMPACT_ATOMS: atom_id res chain seq x y z
N MET A 1 -10.81 -48.29 -29.11
CA MET A 1 -11.25 -46.99 -28.52
C MET A 1 -10.71 -46.72 -27.11
N LYS A 2 -10.49 -47.73 -26.24
CA LYS A 2 -9.97 -47.52 -24.87
C LYS A 2 -8.53 -46.94 -24.81
N SER A 3 -7.66 -47.30 -25.76
CA SER A 3 -6.27 -46.80 -25.83
C SER A 3 -6.16 -45.31 -26.24
N ILE A 4 -7.07 -44.83 -27.10
CA ILE A 4 -7.15 -43.40 -27.48
C ILE A 4 -7.60 -42.54 -26.30
N LEU A 5 -8.56 -43.03 -25.49
CA LEU A 5 -9.02 -42.32 -24.30
C LEU A 5 -7.93 -42.18 -23.21
N LEU A 6 -7.04 -43.18 -23.09
CA LEU A 6 -5.88 -43.13 -22.21
C LEU A 6 -4.81 -42.13 -22.69
N LEU A 7 -4.61 -41.97 -23.99
CA LEU A 7 -3.65 -41.01 -24.54
C LEU A 7 -4.08 -39.55 -24.30
N PHE A 8 -5.39 -39.26 -24.40
CA PHE A 8 -5.94 -37.94 -24.05
C PHE A 8 -5.84 -37.65 -22.55
N GLY A 9 -6.07 -38.65 -21.69
CA GLY A 9 -5.89 -38.49 -20.24
C GLY A 9 -4.44 -38.24 -19.81
N LEU A 10 -3.47 -38.91 -20.47
CA LEU A 10 -2.04 -38.71 -20.20
C LEU A 10 -1.52 -37.36 -20.70
N SER A 11 -2.06 -36.87 -21.82
CA SER A 11 -1.76 -35.53 -22.34
C SER A 11 -2.27 -34.42 -21.41
N PHE A 12 -3.46 -34.59 -20.82
CA PHE A 12 -4.01 -33.62 -19.86
C PHE A 12 -3.20 -33.56 -18.55
N LEU A 13 -2.64 -34.69 -18.11
CA LEU A 13 -1.82 -34.77 -16.89
C LEU A 13 -0.42 -34.15 -17.07
N LEU A 14 0.11 -34.12 -18.29
CA LEU A 14 1.40 -33.50 -18.61
C LEU A 14 1.32 -31.96 -18.67
N VAL A 15 0.16 -31.39 -19.02
CA VAL A 15 -0.05 -29.92 -19.06
C VAL A 15 -0.12 -29.30 -17.66
N ILE A 16 -0.61 -30.03 -16.65
CA ILE A 16 -0.68 -29.55 -15.25
C ILE A 16 0.73 -29.38 -14.65
N PHE A 17 1.72 -30.15 -15.12
CA PHE A 17 3.09 -30.12 -14.60
C PHE A 17 3.98 -29.01 -15.19
N ILE A 18 3.54 -28.32 -16.27
CA ILE A 18 4.35 -27.30 -16.97
C ILE A 18 3.88 -25.87 -16.63
N LEU A 19 2.82 -25.70 -15.83
CA LEU A 19 2.47 -24.38 -15.31
C LEU A 19 3.62 -23.87 -14.41
N PRO A 20 4.24 -22.71 -14.72
CA PRO A 20 5.17 -22.10 -13.80
C PRO A 20 4.34 -21.77 -12.55
N THR A 21 4.64 -22.43 -11.44
CA THR A 21 4.21 -21.94 -10.13
C THR A 21 4.96 -20.63 -9.94
N THR A 22 4.36 -19.52 -10.38
CA THR A 22 4.81 -18.19 -10.01
C THR A 22 4.75 -18.13 -8.50
N ARG A 23 5.92 -18.11 -7.86
CA ARG A 23 6.02 -17.76 -6.45
C ARG A 23 5.54 -16.33 -6.36
N ALA A 24 4.33 -16.12 -5.83
CA ALA A 24 3.95 -14.81 -5.36
C ALA A 24 5.04 -14.38 -4.38
N SER A 25 5.79 -13.33 -4.71
CA SER A 25 6.65 -12.66 -3.75
C SER A 25 5.73 -12.14 -2.66
N THR A 26 5.67 -12.86 -1.54
CA THR A 26 5.21 -12.29 -0.29
C THR A 26 6.15 -11.13 -0.01
N THR A 27 5.66 -9.90 -0.16
CA THR A 27 6.30 -8.79 0.52
C THR A 27 6.41 -9.21 1.98
N ASN A 28 7.61 -9.17 2.53
CA ASN A 28 7.85 -9.33 3.95
C ASN A 28 7.19 -8.13 4.64
N ILE A 29 5.87 -8.14 4.76
CA ILE A 29 5.15 -7.28 5.68
C ILE A 29 5.54 -7.82 7.05
N PRO A 30 6.35 -7.12 7.85
CA PRO A 30 6.68 -7.58 9.18
C PRO A 30 5.38 -7.81 9.94
N ALA A 31 5.21 -9.03 10.45
CA ALA A 31 4.03 -9.49 11.19
C ALA A 31 3.84 -8.78 12.55
N ASN A 32 4.55 -7.67 12.77
CA ASN A 32 4.41 -6.82 13.93
C ASN A 32 4.10 -5.39 13.46
N PRO A 33 2.83 -4.94 13.56
CA PRO A 33 2.47 -3.54 13.38
C PRO A 33 3.18 -2.59 14.36
N GLN A 34 3.91 -3.10 15.36
CA GLN A 34 4.59 -2.31 16.38
C GLN A 34 6.07 -2.01 16.10
N GLN A 35 6.52 -2.07 14.85
CA GLN A 35 7.68 -1.26 14.42
C GLN A 35 7.24 0.15 13.98
N ILE A 36 6.22 0.71 14.64
CA ILE A 36 6.05 2.16 14.65
C ILE A 36 7.05 2.64 15.70
N ILE A 37 8.19 3.12 15.18
CA ILE A 37 9.17 4.00 15.80
C ILE A 37 8.71 4.44 17.19
N SER A 38 9.36 3.89 18.23
CA SER A 38 9.30 4.47 19.57
C SER A 38 9.41 5.98 19.42
N ALA A 39 8.50 6.73 20.04
CA ALA A 39 8.60 8.17 20.15
C ALA A 39 9.87 8.52 20.95
N THR A 40 11.02 8.37 20.29
CA THR A 40 12.24 9.07 20.62
C THR A 40 11.87 10.52 20.41
N GLU A 41 12.02 11.33 21.45
CA GLU A 41 11.87 12.77 21.36
C GLU A 41 12.82 13.28 20.28
N ILE A 42 12.28 13.51 19.08
CA ILE A 42 12.98 14.18 18.01
C ILE A 42 12.74 15.66 18.27
N ASP A 43 13.64 16.27 19.04
CA ASP A 43 13.78 17.73 19.15
C ASP A 43 14.41 18.29 17.88
N ASP A 44 13.77 18.02 16.74
CA ASP A 44 14.06 18.71 15.50
C ASP A 44 12.88 19.62 15.24
N SER A 45 13.14 20.93 15.10
CA SER A 45 12.11 21.87 14.70
C SER A 45 11.46 21.39 13.40
N TYR A 46 10.20 21.78 13.19
CA TYR A 46 9.45 21.37 12.00
C TYR A 46 10.23 21.62 10.70
N GLU A 47 10.93 22.75 10.59
CA GLU A 47 11.76 23.12 9.44
C GLU A 47 12.90 22.13 9.20
N LYS A 48 13.53 21.64 10.27
CA LYS A 48 14.63 20.67 10.18
C LYS A 48 14.13 19.29 9.75
N LEU A 49 12.92 18.90 10.15
CA LEU A 49 12.32 17.62 9.75
C LEU A 49 12.00 17.55 8.25
N ILE A 50 11.70 18.70 7.64
CA ILE A 50 11.34 18.79 6.22
C ILE A 50 12.50 19.26 5.33
N ASP A 51 13.63 19.66 5.91
CA ASP A 51 14.77 20.17 5.18
C ASP A 51 15.32 19.12 4.20
N GLY A 52 15.61 19.56 2.97
CA GLY A 52 16.05 18.69 1.88
C GLY A 52 15.00 17.71 1.33
N LEU A 53 13.77 17.68 1.84
CA LEU A 53 12.70 16.84 1.30
C LEU A 53 11.96 17.53 0.15
N GLU A 54 11.57 16.75 -0.85
CA GLU A 54 10.73 17.24 -1.94
C GLU A 54 9.31 17.50 -1.43
N LYS A 55 8.90 18.77 -1.46
CA LYS A 55 7.55 19.19 -1.06
C LYS A 55 6.55 18.99 -2.20
N ARG A 56 5.47 18.27 -1.92
CA ARG A 56 4.34 18.02 -2.82
C ARG A 56 3.06 18.52 -2.16
N GLU A 57 2.53 19.63 -2.65
CA GLU A 57 1.31 20.26 -2.13
C GLU A 57 0.05 19.58 -2.70
N GLY A 58 -1.01 19.54 -1.90
CA GLY A 58 -2.27 18.89 -2.27
C GLY A 58 -3.30 18.98 -1.15
N MET A 59 -4.29 18.07 -1.13
CA MET A 59 -5.23 17.97 -0.01
C MET A 59 -4.50 17.71 1.32
N PHE A 60 -3.42 16.94 1.27
CA PHE A 60 -2.41 16.82 2.31
C PHE A 60 -1.06 17.19 1.70
N THR A 61 -0.25 17.98 2.41
CA THR A 61 1.13 18.24 1.99
C THR A 61 1.98 17.02 2.31
N ILE A 62 2.70 16.52 1.31
CA ILE A 62 3.61 15.39 1.44
C ILE A 62 5.04 15.88 1.25
N TYR A 63 5.94 15.46 2.13
CA TYR A 63 7.37 15.67 2.00
C TYR A 63 8.03 14.33 1.75
N ARG A 64 8.77 14.18 0.66
CA ARG A 64 9.40 12.91 0.29
C ARG A 64 10.90 13.07 0.08
N ASP A 65 11.64 12.17 0.69
CA ASP A 65 13.05 11.97 0.39
C ASP A 65 13.15 11.19 -0.93
N GLU A 66 13.79 11.78 -1.95
CA GLU A 66 13.94 11.16 -3.27
C GLU A 66 14.89 9.94 -3.25
N GLU A 67 15.89 9.94 -2.36
CA GLU A 67 16.89 8.88 -2.26
C GLU A 67 16.36 7.69 -1.47
N THR A 68 15.77 7.94 -0.29
CA THR A 68 15.32 6.87 0.62
C THR A 68 13.86 6.49 0.41
N GLY A 69 13.06 7.33 -0.24
CA GLY A 69 11.61 7.18 -0.36
C GLY A 69 10.84 7.44 0.94
N LYS A 70 11.53 7.82 2.03
CA LYS A 70 10.88 8.20 3.29
C LYS A 70 9.90 9.34 3.03
N THR A 71 8.67 9.17 3.52
CA THR A 71 7.58 10.10 3.24
C THR A 71 6.96 10.56 4.55
N LEU A 72 6.83 11.89 4.69
CA LEU A 72 6.13 12.54 5.79
C LEU A 72 4.85 13.18 5.24
N MET A 73 3.80 13.18 6.05
CA MET A 73 2.54 13.86 5.74
C MET A 73 2.28 14.95 6.77
N GLU A 74 2.06 16.16 6.30
CA GLU A 74 1.64 17.28 7.13
C GLU A 74 0.16 17.13 7.51
N VAL A 75 -0.16 17.43 8.76
CA VAL A 75 -1.54 17.46 9.26
C VAL A 75 -1.80 18.84 9.86
N GLN A 76 -2.72 19.57 9.25
CA GLN A 76 -3.15 20.88 9.73
C GLN A 76 -4.31 20.74 10.74
N PRO A 77 -4.44 21.64 11.73
CA PRO A 77 -5.50 21.57 12.74
C PRO A 77 -6.91 21.48 12.13
N GLU A 78 -7.13 22.15 11.01
CA GLU A 78 -8.42 22.18 10.30
C GLU A 78 -8.76 20.84 9.64
N GLN A 79 -7.80 19.93 9.49
CA GLN A 79 -8.01 18.59 8.92
C GLN A 79 -8.41 17.57 9.99
N LEU A 80 -8.28 17.90 11.28
CA LEU A 80 -8.63 17.01 12.37
C LEU A 80 -10.14 16.85 12.52
N ASN A 81 -10.57 15.65 12.92
CA ASN A 81 -11.96 15.25 13.15
C ASN A 81 -12.89 15.48 11.94
N LYS A 82 -12.32 15.55 10.72
CA LYS A 82 -13.06 15.61 9.46
C LYS A 82 -13.10 14.24 8.80
N ASN A 83 -14.25 13.94 8.17
CA ASN A 83 -14.40 12.76 7.31
C ASN A 83 -13.70 13.01 5.97
N PHE A 84 -12.78 12.13 5.62
CA PHE A 84 -12.18 12.05 4.30
C PHE A 84 -12.61 10.75 3.62
N LEU A 85 -12.99 10.83 2.35
CA LEU A 85 -13.23 9.65 1.53
C LEU A 85 -11.91 9.22 0.87
N SER A 86 -11.45 8.02 1.19
CA SER A 86 -10.36 7.36 0.48
C SER A 86 -10.95 6.52 -0.64
N VAL A 87 -10.49 6.74 -1.87
CA VAL A 87 -10.77 5.88 -3.02
C VAL A 87 -9.43 5.38 -3.54
N ILE A 88 -9.24 4.06 -3.50
CA ILE A 88 -7.98 3.42 -3.87
C ILE A 88 -8.17 2.77 -5.24
N THR A 89 -7.30 3.11 -6.18
CA THR A 89 -7.26 2.52 -7.52
C THR A 89 -5.85 2.03 -7.84
N LEU A 90 -5.76 0.93 -8.59
CA LEU A 90 -4.49 0.45 -9.11
C LEU A 90 -3.99 1.37 -10.22
N GLU A 91 -2.92 2.13 -9.99
CA GLU A 91 -2.37 3.08 -10.98
C GLU A 91 -1.91 2.37 -12.26
N SER A 92 -1.11 1.31 -12.10
CA SER A 92 -0.59 0.51 -13.20
C SER A 92 -0.80 -0.98 -12.92
N GLY A 93 -1.49 -1.66 -13.83
CA GLY A 93 -1.67 -3.10 -13.82
C GLY A 93 -0.83 -3.79 -14.90
N ILE A 94 -0.57 -5.08 -14.74
CA ILE A 94 0.13 -5.90 -15.74
C ILE A 94 -0.75 -6.26 -16.96
N GLY A 95 -2.04 -5.92 -16.92
CA GLY A 95 -3.00 -6.16 -18.01
C GLY A 95 -3.56 -7.57 -18.06
N GLU A 96 -3.09 -8.47 -17.20
CA GLU A 96 -3.45 -9.88 -17.15
C GLU A 96 -3.94 -10.29 -15.75
N ALA A 97 -4.57 -11.46 -15.63
CA ALA A 97 -5.04 -12.04 -14.37
C ALA A 97 -5.94 -11.10 -13.52
N GLY A 98 -6.63 -10.15 -14.15
CA GLY A 98 -7.48 -9.18 -13.47
C GLY A 98 -6.73 -8.00 -12.84
N LEU A 99 -5.42 -7.86 -13.06
CA LEU A 99 -4.61 -6.73 -12.61
C LEU A 99 -4.49 -5.69 -13.71
N ILE A 100 -5.53 -4.89 -13.87
CA ILE A 100 -5.63 -3.83 -14.90
C ILE A 100 -5.48 -2.45 -14.27
N SER A 101 -4.88 -1.51 -15.00
CA SER A 101 -4.79 -0.12 -14.58
C SER A 101 -6.18 0.50 -14.38
N GLY A 102 -6.33 1.33 -13.36
CA GLY A 102 -7.59 1.94 -12.94
C GLY A 102 -8.51 1.01 -12.15
N LEU A 103 -8.12 -0.24 -11.87
CA LEU A 103 -8.97 -1.16 -11.10
C LEU A 103 -9.25 -0.58 -9.70
N PRO A 104 -10.52 -0.40 -9.30
CA PRO A 104 -10.85 0.02 -7.95
C PRO A 104 -10.47 -1.08 -6.95
N MET A 105 -9.64 -0.73 -5.98
CA MET A 105 -9.13 -1.64 -4.94
C MET A 105 -9.96 -1.55 -3.66
N GLY A 106 -10.63 -0.43 -3.44
CA GLY A 106 -11.54 -0.24 -2.32
C GLY A 106 -11.73 1.24 -1.98
N ASP A 107 -12.74 1.52 -1.19
CA ASP A 107 -13.07 2.84 -0.70
C ASP A 107 -13.53 2.77 0.76
N PHE A 108 -13.19 3.80 1.52
CA PHE A 108 -13.63 3.93 2.91
C PHE A 108 -13.55 5.38 3.38
N ILE A 109 -14.35 5.71 4.38
CA ILE A 109 -14.25 6.97 5.09
C ILE A 109 -13.24 6.82 6.22
N PHE A 110 -12.38 7.81 6.42
CA PHE A 110 -11.50 7.88 7.58
C PHE A 110 -11.49 9.28 8.20
N GLN A 111 -10.99 9.35 9.43
CA GLN A 111 -10.73 10.60 10.14
C GLN A 111 -9.31 10.58 10.71
N LEU A 112 -8.68 11.76 10.72
CA LEU A 112 -7.50 12.02 11.53
C LEU A 112 -7.95 12.61 12.87
N ARG A 113 -7.61 11.95 13.98
CA ARG A 113 -7.96 12.42 15.34
C ARG A 113 -6.70 12.62 16.16
N GLN A 114 -6.57 13.76 16.82
CA GLN A 114 -5.50 13.96 17.78
C GLN A 114 -5.91 13.38 19.14
N HIS A 115 -5.04 12.55 19.72
CA HIS A 115 -5.18 12.07 21.08
C HIS A 115 -3.82 12.14 21.78
N GLN A 116 -3.70 13.06 22.73
CA GLN A 116 -2.43 13.43 23.36
C GLN A 116 -1.43 13.92 22.29
N GLU A 117 -0.24 13.34 22.25
CA GLU A 117 0.85 13.69 21.33
C GLU A 117 0.84 12.83 20.05
N ARG A 118 -0.28 12.17 19.74
CA ARG A 118 -0.38 11.29 18.57
C ARG A 118 -1.58 11.63 17.69
N ILE A 119 -1.36 11.52 16.39
CA ILE A 119 -2.42 11.52 15.38
C ILE A 119 -2.84 10.07 15.13
N GLN A 120 -4.13 9.80 15.29
CA GLN A 120 -4.75 8.51 15.03
C GLN A 120 -5.46 8.55 13.68
N PHE A 121 -5.29 7.48 12.91
CA PHE A 121 -6.09 7.21 11.71
C PHE A 121 -7.25 6.30 12.11
N VAL A 122 -8.48 6.80 12.01
CA VAL A 122 -9.68 6.09 12.48
C VAL A 122 -10.63 5.86 11.31
N VAL A 123 -11.03 4.61 11.10
CA VAL A 123 -12.18 4.26 10.24
C VAL A 123 -13.40 4.19 11.16
N PRO A 124 -14.38 5.11 11.02
CA PRO A 124 -15.53 5.21 11.91
C PRO A 124 -16.58 4.11 11.69
#